data_AF-A0A2V5LZV2-F1
#
_entry.id   AF-A0A2V5LZV2-F1
#
_cell.length_a   1.000
_cell.length_b   1.000
_cell.length_c   1.000
_cell.angle_alpha   90.00
_cell.angle_beta   90.00
_cell.angle_gamma   90.00
#
_symmetry.space_group_name_H-M   'P 1'
#
loop_
_entity.id
_entity.type
_entity.pdbx_description
1 polymer ?
#
loop_
_entity_poly.entity_id
_entity_poly.type
_entity_poly.pdbx_seq_one_letter_code
_entity_poly.pdbx_strand_id
1 'polypeptide(L)'
;MNPPQNTLAFGAPGIEPRWTSSAKEGVGTAYHTSCRVWFTLSHGIVNEIYYPHVDKPNTRDFQFLISDGETFCHEEKRDLNHQIEYPERDCLFYRLTNSDPDGRYRVVKHVLTDPHLSVLLVHTRLEVFDESLHGKLRLYALLAPHLAGFGAGNSAWCSELGDNELLRAQREDVHLVMACNTGFCRRSVGYVGFSDG
;
A
#
# COMPACT_ATOMS: atom_id res chain seq x y z
N MET A 1 -4.60 23.83 -23.86
CA MET A 1 -4.27 22.74 -22.91
C MET A 1 -2.87 22.29 -23.23
N ASN A 2 -1.91 22.53 -22.33
CA ASN A 2 -0.56 22.00 -22.51
C ASN A 2 -0.62 20.48 -22.28
N PRO A 3 0.05 19.65 -23.10
CA PRO A 3 0.19 18.24 -22.79
C PRO A 3 0.90 18.11 -21.42
N PRO A 4 0.55 17.13 -20.59
CA PRO A 4 1.28 16.87 -19.36
C PRO A 4 2.75 16.66 -19.73
N GLN A 5 3.64 17.52 -19.22
CA GLN A 5 5.07 17.28 -19.32
C GLN A 5 5.33 15.93 -18.67
N ASN A 6 5.75 14.96 -19.47
CA ASN A 6 6.18 13.65 -19.00
C ASN A 6 7.57 13.81 -18.35
N THR A 7 7.62 14.51 -17.21
CA THR A 7 8.84 14.64 -16.42
C THR A 7 9.05 13.32 -15.70
N LEU A 8 10.01 12.54 -16.20
CA LEU A 8 10.55 11.40 -15.47
C LEU A 8 11.04 11.88 -14.10
N ALA A 9 10.68 11.15 -13.05
CA ALA A 9 11.20 11.40 -11.72
C ALA A 9 12.73 11.26 -11.71
N PHE A 10 13.42 12.01 -10.84
CA PHE A 10 14.88 11.89 -10.73
C PHE A 10 15.27 10.63 -9.95
N GLY A 11 16.51 10.16 -10.13
CA GLY A 11 17.04 9.01 -9.38
C GLY A 11 16.89 7.65 -10.06
N ALA A 12 16.60 7.61 -11.37
CA ALA A 12 16.59 6.37 -12.13
C ALA A 12 17.94 5.61 -12.02
N PRO A 13 17.93 4.26 -11.92
CA PRO A 13 16.78 3.36 -11.87
C PRO A 13 16.21 3.11 -10.45
N GLY A 14 16.66 3.85 -9.44
CA GLY A 14 16.43 3.55 -8.02
C GLY A 14 17.55 2.70 -7.42
N ILE A 15 17.47 2.45 -6.12
CA ILE A 15 18.38 1.53 -5.41
C ILE A 15 18.08 0.06 -5.72
N GLU A 16 19.05 -0.82 -5.45
CA GLU A 16 18.90 -2.27 -5.62
C GLU A 16 17.70 -2.81 -4.80
N PRO A 17 16.73 -3.51 -5.43
CA PRO A 17 15.53 -3.97 -4.74
C PRO A 17 15.83 -5.11 -3.76
N ARG A 18 15.04 -5.14 -2.68
CA ARG A 18 15.07 -6.21 -1.68
C ARG A 18 13.65 -6.70 -1.40
N TRP A 19 13.50 -7.98 -1.07
CA TRP A 19 12.23 -8.54 -0.61
C TRP A 19 12.02 -8.30 0.89
N THR A 20 10.77 -8.45 1.34
CA THR A 20 10.45 -8.35 2.76
C THR A 20 10.92 -9.59 3.53
N SER A 21 10.84 -9.53 4.85
CA SER A 21 11.08 -10.70 5.71
C SER A 21 10.14 -11.85 5.33
N SER A 22 10.64 -13.09 5.38
CA SER A 22 9.83 -14.29 5.14
C SER A 22 8.89 -14.63 6.30
N ALA A 23 9.08 -14.03 7.47
CA ALA A 23 8.17 -14.20 8.60
C ALA A 23 6.85 -13.48 8.31
N LYS A 24 5.76 -14.23 8.17
CA LYS A 24 4.41 -13.72 7.92
C LYS A 24 3.52 -13.97 9.11
N GLU A 25 2.70 -12.98 9.43
CA GLU A 25 1.73 -13.01 10.52
C GLU A 25 0.31 -13.27 10.01
N GLY A 26 0.07 -13.08 8.71
CA GLY A 26 -1.20 -13.38 8.06
C GLY A 26 -1.05 -13.70 6.58
N VAL A 27 -1.97 -14.49 6.06
CA VAL A 27 -2.10 -14.81 4.62
C VAL A 27 -3.58 -14.89 4.28
N GLY A 28 -3.99 -14.32 3.15
CA GLY A 28 -5.39 -14.32 2.76
C GLY A 28 -5.60 -14.42 1.27
N THR A 29 -6.77 -14.93 0.90
CA THR A 29 -7.33 -14.95 -0.45
C THR A 29 -8.83 -15.15 -0.34
N ALA A 30 -9.57 -14.95 -1.43
CA ALA A 30 -10.99 -15.22 -1.43
C ALA A 30 -11.23 -16.73 -1.59
N TYR A 31 -12.38 -17.19 -1.10
CA TYR A 31 -12.78 -18.60 -1.24
C TYR A 31 -13.10 -19.00 -2.69
N HIS A 32 -13.41 -18.03 -3.55
CA HIS A 32 -13.91 -18.26 -4.90
C HIS A 32 -12.81 -18.02 -5.95
N THR A 33 -12.72 -18.91 -6.94
CA THR A 33 -11.63 -18.95 -7.93
C THR A 33 -11.62 -17.81 -8.94
N SER A 34 -12.71 -17.03 -9.03
CA SER A 34 -12.73 -15.78 -9.81
C SER A 34 -11.74 -14.76 -9.29
N CYS A 35 -11.49 -14.74 -7.97
CA CYS A 35 -10.44 -13.94 -7.39
C CYS A 35 -9.12 -14.70 -7.48
N ARG A 36 -8.16 -14.11 -8.19
CA ARG A 36 -6.81 -14.64 -8.36
C ARG A 36 -5.77 -13.83 -7.58
N VAL A 37 -6.18 -13.28 -6.45
CA VAL A 37 -5.35 -12.47 -5.57
C VAL A 37 -5.11 -13.20 -4.26
N TRP A 38 -3.85 -13.29 -3.87
CA TRP A 38 -3.44 -13.68 -2.53
C TRP A 38 -2.64 -12.52 -1.92
N PHE A 39 -2.65 -12.38 -0.60
CA PHE A 39 -1.87 -11.37 0.09
C PHE A 39 -1.23 -11.93 1.36
N THR A 40 -0.13 -11.33 1.78
CA THR A 40 0.55 -11.63 3.04
C THR A 40 0.62 -10.38 3.91
N LEU A 41 0.69 -10.59 5.22
CA LEU A 41 0.78 -9.53 6.23
C LEU A 41 1.97 -9.78 7.16
N SER A 42 2.65 -8.70 7.53
CA SER A 42 3.61 -8.66 8.63
C SER A 42 3.90 -7.21 9.01
N HIS A 43 4.39 -6.97 10.22
CA HIS A 43 4.79 -5.64 10.70
C HIS A 43 3.66 -4.61 10.54
N GLY A 44 2.41 -5.03 10.75
CA GLY A 44 1.24 -4.15 10.63
C GLY A 44 0.92 -3.67 9.21
N ILE A 45 1.51 -4.26 8.16
CA ILE A 45 1.31 -3.83 6.76
C ILE A 45 0.96 -5.00 5.84
N VAL A 46 0.50 -4.68 4.63
CA VAL A 46 0.39 -5.64 3.54
C VAL A 46 1.76 -5.76 2.88
N ASN A 47 2.26 -6.98 2.67
CA ASN A 47 3.53 -7.22 2.01
C ASN A 47 3.33 -7.61 0.53
N GLU A 48 3.55 -8.88 0.21
CA GLU A 48 3.39 -9.40 -1.14
C GLU A 48 1.92 -9.65 -1.47
N ILE A 49 1.50 -9.10 -2.60
CA ILE A 49 0.24 -9.40 -3.26
C ILE A 49 0.57 -10.27 -4.47
N TYR A 50 -0.01 -11.46 -4.54
CA TYR A 50 0.25 -12.44 -5.59
C TYR A 50 -0.88 -12.43 -6.62
N TYR A 51 -0.51 -12.47 -7.89
CA TYR A 51 -1.43 -12.48 -9.03
C TYR A 51 -0.69 -12.85 -10.34
N PRO A 52 -1.33 -13.57 -11.28
CA PRO A 52 -2.59 -14.31 -11.16
C PRO A 52 -2.42 -15.68 -10.50
N HIS A 53 -1.20 -16.03 -10.10
CA HIS A 53 -0.85 -17.30 -9.46
C HIS A 53 -0.16 -17.04 -8.11
N VAL A 54 -0.31 -17.98 -7.18
CA VAL A 54 0.20 -17.88 -5.81
C VAL A 54 1.74 -17.82 -5.72
N ASP A 55 2.45 -18.17 -6.79
CA ASP A 55 3.92 -18.12 -6.89
C ASP A 55 4.44 -16.82 -7.54
N LYS A 56 3.55 -15.89 -7.93
CA LYS A 56 3.90 -14.64 -8.61
C LYS A 56 3.63 -13.42 -7.72
N PRO A 57 4.58 -12.99 -6.87
CA PRO A 57 4.44 -11.77 -6.09
C PRO A 57 4.54 -10.53 -6.99
N ASN A 58 3.76 -9.50 -6.69
CA ASN A 58 3.65 -8.28 -7.49
C ASN A 58 3.91 -6.98 -6.71
N THR A 59 4.03 -7.09 -5.39
CA THR A 59 4.33 -5.97 -4.49
C THR A 59 5.35 -6.44 -3.46
N ARG A 60 6.12 -5.49 -2.94
CA ARG A 60 6.96 -5.71 -1.76
C ARG A 60 6.20 -5.32 -0.50
N ASP A 61 5.71 -4.09 -0.47
CA ASP A 61 4.93 -3.54 0.64
C ASP A 61 3.89 -2.53 0.17
N PHE A 62 2.77 -2.53 0.88
CA PHE A 62 1.78 -1.47 0.92
C PHE A 62 1.60 -1.01 2.36
N GLN A 63 2.02 0.22 2.62
CA GLN A 63 2.04 0.83 3.94
C GLN A 63 1.65 2.30 3.90
N PHE A 64 1.47 2.90 5.06
CA PHE A 64 1.30 4.34 5.19
C PHE A 64 2.56 5.03 5.71
N LEU A 65 2.79 6.25 5.24
CA LEU A 65 3.63 7.23 5.93
C LEU A 65 2.71 8.24 6.64
N ILE A 66 3.05 8.59 7.88
CA ILE A 66 2.25 9.49 8.71
C ILE A 66 3.12 10.67 9.13
N SER A 67 2.67 11.89 8.83
CA SER A 67 3.43 13.09 9.17
C SER A 67 2.50 14.18 9.70
N ASP A 68 2.98 14.98 10.64
CA ASP A 68 2.35 16.25 11.03
C ASP A 68 2.67 17.40 10.06
N GLY A 69 3.56 17.18 9.10
CA GLY A 69 4.04 18.15 8.13
C GLY A 69 5.13 19.09 8.67
N GLU A 70 5.59 18.90 9.90
CA GLU A 70 6.51 19.83 10.57
C GLU A 70 7.64 19.11 11.30
N THR A 71 7.31 18.19 12.21
CA THR A 71 8.26 17.64 13.18
C THR A 71 8.60 16.17 12.95
N PHE A 72 7.69 15.37 12.36
CA PHE A 72 7.95 13.96 12.15
C PHE A 72 7.39 13.42 10.83
N CYS A 73 7.97 12.31 10.39
CA CYS A 73 7.44 11.44 9.35
C CYS A 73 7.67 9.99 9.79
N HIS A 74 6.60 9.32 10.20
CA HIS A 74 6.63 7.94 10.68
C HIS A 74 6.35 6.98 9.52
N GLU A 75 7.17 5.94 9.42
CA GLU A 75 6.96 4.80 8.56
C GLU A 75 6.15 3.73 9.32
N GLU A 76 4.98 3.37 8.77
CA GLU A 76 4.01 2.52 9.49
C GLU A 76 4.62 1.22 9.98
N LYS A 77 5.51 0.54 9.25
CA LYS A 77 6.09 -0.76 9.67
C LYS A 77 7.30 -0.66 10.60
N ARG A 78 7.82 0.56 10.85
CA ARG A 78 9.07 0.79 11.61
C ARG A 78 8.83 1.55 12.90
N ASP A 79 8.02 2.59 12.82
CA ASP A 79 7.90 3.59 13.89
C ASP A 79 6.65 3.39 14.76
N LEU A 80 5.71 2.52 14.35
CA LEU A 80 4.48 2.26 15.10
C LEU A 80 4.53 0.91 15.82
N ASN A 81 3.67 0.75 16.83
CA ASN A 81 3.39 -0.54 17.45
C ASN A 81 2.25 -1.23 16.69
N HIS A 82 2.47 -2.47 16.25
CA HIS A 82 1.51 -3.19 15.40
C HIS A 82 0.80 -4.30 16.16
N GLN A 83 -0.50 -4.44 15.89
CA GLN A 83 -1.29 -5.59 16.28
C GLN A 83 -2.04 -6.11 15.06
N ILE A 84 -1.93 -7.40 14.78
CA ILE A 84 -2.67 -8.08 13.72
C ILE A 84 -3.67 -9.03 14.36
N GLU A 85 -4.93 -8.87 14.01
CA GLU A 85 -6.05 -9.62 14.55
C GLU A 85 -6.89 -10.22 13.42
N TYR A 86 -7.65 -11.23 13.79
CA TYR A 86 -8.57 -11.94 12.92
C TYR A 86 -9.97 -11.84 13.52
N PRO A 87 -10.73 -10.76 13.22
CA PRO A 87 -11.98 -10.47 13.93
C PRO A 87 -13.05 -11.55 13.74
N GLU A 88 -13.02 -12.25 12.60
CA GLU A 88 -14.02 -13.25 12.21
C GLU A 88 -13.39 -14.62 12.04
N ARG A 89 -13.83 -15.62 12.81
CA ARG A 89 -13.19 -16.95 12.87
C ARG A 89 -13.15 -17.70 11.54
N ASP A 90 -14.13 -17.49 10.67
CA ASP A 90 -14.33 -18.31 9.46
C ASP A 90 -14.11 -17.51 8.17
N CYS A 91 -13.54 -16.30 8.24
CA CYS A 91 -13.33 -15.43 7.09
C CYS A 91 -11.92 -14.86 7.11
N LEU A 92 -11.16 -14.98 6.01
CA LEU A 92 -9.81 -14.44 5.85
C LEU A 92 -9.80 -12.90 5.78
N PHE A 93 -10.23 -12.30 6.90
CA PHE A 93 -10.47 -10.89 7.15
C PHE A 93 -9.59 -10.46 8.31
N TYR A 94 -8.68 -9.53 8.04
CA TYR A 94 -7.70 -9.09 9.02
C TYR A 94 -7.96 -7.67 9.48
N ARG A 95 -7.78 -7.43 10.77
CA ARG A 95 -7.70 -6.08 11.35
C ARG A 95 -6.26 -5.82 11.77
N LEU A 96 -5.68 -4.75 11.24
CA LEU A 96 -4.33 -4.29 11.56
C LEU A 96 -4.47 -2.98 12.31
N THR A 97 -3.97 -2.94 13.54
CA THR A 97 -3.99 -1.76 14.40
C THR A 97 -2.57 -1.28 14.63
N ASN A 98 -2.22 -0.13 14.07
CA ASN A 98 -0.89 0.47 14.17
C ASN A 98 -0.98 1.75 15.00
N SER A 99 -0.37 1.73 16.18
CA SER A 99 -0.46 2.84 17.16
C SER A 99 0.88 3.54 17.29
N ASP A 100 0.85 4.86 17.34
CA ASP A 100 2.00 5.67 17.73
C ASP A 100 2.51 5.25 19.12
N PRO A 101 3.83 5.09 19.34
CA PRO A 101 4.38 4.68 20.63
C PRO A 101 4.02 5.60 21.80
N ASP A 102 3.85 6.90 21.52
CA ASP A 102 3.42 7.91 22.50
C ASP A 102 1.89 7.98 22.65
N GLY A 103 1.15 7.13 21.93
CA GLY A 103 -0.31 7.04 22.01
C GLY A 103 -1.05 8.20 21.35
N ARG A 104 -0.39 9.03 20.53
CA ARG A 104 -0.98 10.26 19.97
C ARG A 104 -2.04 9.98 18.90
N TYR A 105 -1.88 8.90 18.14
CA TYR A 105 -2.82 8.48 17.10
C TYR A 105 -2.74 6.97 16.84
N ARG A 106 -3.68 6.46 16.05
CA ARG A 106 -3.77 5.07 15.61
C ARG A 106 -4.35 4.96 14.21
N VAL A 107 -3.74 4.10 13.40
CA VAL A 107 -4.27 3.69 12.08
C VAL A 107 -4.86 2.29 12.22
N VAL A 108 -6.14 2.14 11.89
CA VAL A 108 -6.83 0.85 11.86
C VAL A 108 -7.14 0.50 10.41
N LYS A 109 -6.69 -0.69 9.97
CA LYS A 109 -6.93 -1.21 8.62
C LYS A 109 -7.71 -2.50 8.68
N HIS A 110 -8.68 -2.63 7.80
CA HIS A 110 -9.39 -3.87 7.52
C HIS A 110 -8.98 -4.36 6.13
N VAL A 111 -8.46 -5.59 6.05
CA VAL A 111 -7.87 -6.16 4.82
C VAL A 111 -8.59 -7.44 4.44
N LEU A 112 -9.11 -7.48 3.21
CA LEU A 112 -9.72 -8.67 2.60
C LEU A 112 -9.61 -8.60 1.07
N THR A 113 -10.02 -9.67 0.39
CA THR A 113 -10.15 -9.71 -1.07
C THR A 113 -11.60 -9.84 -1.49
N ASP A 114 -11.96 -9.28 -2.64
CA ASP A 114 -13.28 -9.50 -3.24
C ASP A 114 -13.38 -10.94 -3.78
N PRO A 115 -14.49 -11.68 -3.57
CA PRO A 115 -14.62 -13.06 -4.04
C PRO A 115 -14.82 -13.20 -5.56
N HIS A 116 -15.31 -12.17 -6.23
CA HIS A 116 -15.66 -12.22 -7.64
C HIS A 116 -14.71 -11.41 -8.52
N LEU A 117 -13.92 -10.51 -7.93
CA LEU A 117 -12.95 -9.67 -8.61
C LEU A 117 -11.55 -9.86 -8.02
N SER A 118 -10.52 -9.87 -8.88
CA SER A 118 -9.11 -9.87 -8.46
C SER A 118 -8.71 -8.51 -7.84
N VAL A 119 -9.19 -8.23 -6.62
CA VAL A 119 -8.98 -6.97 -5.91
C VAL A 119 -8.67 -7.24 -4.44
N LEU A 120 -7.63 -6.59 -3.93
CA LEU A 120 -7.40 -6.43 -2.49
C LEU A 120 -8.08 -5.14 -2.03
N LEU A 121 -8.93 -5.24 -1.02
CA LEU A 121 -9.61 -4.12 -0.38
C LEU A 121 -8.92 -3.81 0.95
N VAL A 122 -8.59 -2.54 1.16
CA VAL A 122 -8.04 -2.04 2.41
C VAL A 122 -8.88 -0.85 2.87
N HIS A 123 -9.72 -1.07 3.88
CA HIS A 123 -10.50 0.01 4.50
C HIS A 123 -9.71 0.56 5.69
N THR A 124 -9.42 1.86 5.66
CA THR A 124 -8.52 2.51 6.62
C THR A 124 -9.24 3.59 7.41
N ARG A 125 -9.00 3.64 8.71
CA ARG A 125 -9.45 4.70 9.61
C ARG A 125 -8.27 5.25 10.39
N LEU A 126 -8.12 6.58 10.41
CA LEU A 126 -7.17 7.28 11.27
C LEU A 126 -7.91 7.82 12.49
N GLU A 127 -7.43 7.46 13.67
CA GLU A 127 -7.94 7.91 14.97
C GLU A 127 -6.86 8.79 15.61
N VAL A 128 -7.22 10.00 16.01
CA VAL A 128 -6.27 10.96 16.57
C VAL A 128 -6.72 11.31 17.98
N PHE A 129 -5.87 10.98 18.95
CA PHE A 129 -6.16 11.14 20.38
C PHE A 129 -5.51 12.40 20.96
N ASP A 130 -4.38 12.83 20.38
CA ASP A 130 -3.74 14.10 20.71
C ASP A 130 -4.40 15.26 19.94
N GLU A 131 -5.03 16.18 20.68
CA GLU A 131 -5.72 17.35 20.11
C GLU A 131 -4.78 18.25 19.30
N SER A 132 -3.49 18.32 19.64
CA SER A 132 -2.52 19.15 18.93
C SER A 132 -2.27 18.71 17.48
N LEU A 133 -2.62 17.46 17.16
CA LEU A 133 -2.49 16.84 15.85
C LEU A 133 -3.79 16.89 15.01
N HIS A 134 -4.92 17.27 15.60
CA HIS A 134 -6.19 17.37 14.88
C HIS A 134 -6.09 18.33 13.68
N GLY A 135 -6.42 17.84 12.49
CA GLY A 135 -6.34 18.59 11.24
C GLY A 135 -4.93 18.78 10.66
N LYS A 136 -3.88 18.41 11.39
CA LYS A 136 -2.48 18.52 10.93
C LYS A 136 -1.96 17.23 10.32
N LEU A 137 -2.35 16.08 10.89
CA LEU A 137 -1.89 14.78 10.42
C LEU A 137 -2.23 14.53 8.95
N ARG A 138 -1.21 14.13 8.20
CA ARG A 138 -1.28 13.70 6.81
C ARG A 138 -0.94 12.23 6.73
N LEU A 139 -1.74 11.50 5.96
CA LEU A 139 -1.58 10.08 5.71
C LEU A 139 -1.24 9.88 4.22
N TYR A 140 -0.10 9.28 3.94
CA TYR A 140 0.39 9.03 2.58
C TYR A 140 0.43 7.53 2.33
N ALA A 141 -0.28 7.08 1.31
CA ALA A 141 -0.31 5.67 0.94
C ALA A 141 0.91 5.37 0.05
N LEU A 142 1.80 4.50 0.52
CA LEU A 142 3.04 4.12 -0.17
C LEU A 142 2.95 2.67 -0.63
N LEU A 143 3.00 2.48 -1.94
CA LEU A 143 2.98 1.17 -2.57
C LEU A 143 4.29 0.95 -3.34
N ALA A 144 4.99 -0.16 -3.07
CA ALA A 144 6.19 -0.56 -3.81
C ALA A 144 5.90 -1.77 -4.72
N PRO A 145 5.65 -1.56 -6.02
CA PRO A 145 5.40 -2.64 -6.96
C PRO A 145 6.69 -3.42 -7.26
N HIS A 146 6.61 -4.73 -7.15
CA HIS A 146 7.62 -5.69 -7.60
C HIS A 146 6.96 -6.62 -8.64
N LEU A 147 6.46 -6.05 -9.75
CA LEU A 147 5.54 -6.76 -10.63
C LEU A 147 6.21 -7.94 -11.33
N ALA A 148 5.44 -9.02 -11.51
CA ALA A 148 5.90 -10.29 -12.07
C ALA A 148 7.15 -10.85 -11.36
N GLY A 149 7.33 -10.56 -10.06
CA GLY A 149 8.41 -11.08 -9.23
C GLY A 149 9.73 -10.30 -9.28
N PHE A 150 9.74 -9.07 -9.80
CA PHE A 150 10.99 -8.27 -9.90
C PHE A 150 10.76 -6.85 -9.41
N GLY A 151 11.64 -6.38 -8.52
CA GLY A 151 11.61 -5.00 -8.02
C GLY A 151 12.14 -3.97 -9.01
N ALA A 152 12.93 -4.39 -10.00
CA ALA A 152 13.44 -3.53 -11.06
C ALA A 152 12.63 -3.69 -12.36
N GLY A 153 12.72 -2.71 -13.25
CA GLY A 153 12.07 -2.74 -14.57
C GLY A 153 10.56 -2.52 -14.54
N ASN A 154 10.04 -1.97 -13.45
CA ASN A 154 8.64 -1.55 -13.32
C ASN A 154 8.47 -0.13 -13.88
N SER A 155 7.38 0.09 -14.62
CA SER A 155 6.96 1.43 -15.05
C SER A 155 5.72 1.84 -14.28
N ALA A 156 5.65 3.09 -13.80
CA ALA A 156 4.50 3.60 -13.08
C ALA A 156 4.13 5.00 -13.54
N TRP A 157 2.84 5.35 -13.45
CA TRP A 157 2.32 6.65 -13.82
C TRP A 157 1.00 6.96 -13.10
N CYS A 158 0.72 8.24 -12.91
CA CYS A 158 -0.60 8.73 -12.51
C CYS A 158 -1.54 8.67 -13.72
N SER A 159 -2.79 8.24 -13.51
CA SER A 159 -3.79 8.17 -14.57
C SER A 159 -5.18 8.55 -14.07
N GLU A 160 -6.11 8.73 -14.98
CA GLU A 160 -7.50 9.08 -14.68
C GLU A 160 -8.45 8.11 -15.39
N LEU A 161 -9.57 7.77 -14.75
CA LEU A 161 -10.65 6.97 -15.33
C LEU A 161 -12.01 7.54 -14.90
N GLY A 162 -12.63 8.30 -15.81
CA GLY A 162 -13.75 9.17 -15.43
C GLY A 162 -13.26 10.18 -14.39
N ASP A 163 -14.02 10.35 -13.31
CA ASP A 163 -13.66 11.24 -12.20
C ASP A 163 -12.68 10.60 -11.20
N ASN A 164 -12.22 9.37 -11.45
CA ASN A 164 -11.33 8.66 -10.55
C ASN A 164 -9.87 8.93 -10.87
N GLU A 165 -9.15 9.45 -9.89
CA GLU A 165 -7.71 9.61 -9.90
C GLU A 165 -7.00 8.34 -9.42
N LEU A 166 -6.12 7.79 -10.26
CA LEU A 166 -5.52 6.47 -10.07
C LEU A 166 -3.98 6.53 -10.11
N LEU A 167 -3.35 5.54 -9.48
CA LEU A 167 -1.94 5.18 -9.69
C LEU A 167 -1.88 3.86 -10.45
N ARG A 168 -1.03 3.78 -11.48
CA ARG A 168 -0.81 2.56 -12.26
C ARG A 168 0.64 2.16 -12.21
N ALA A 169 0.87 0.85 -12.18
CA ALA A 169 2.17 0.25 -12.41
C ALA A 169 2.03 -0.91 -13.39
N GLN A 170 3.03 -1.10 -14.23
CA GLN A 170 3.08 -2.17 -15.22
C GLN A 170 4.48 -2.75 -15.33
N ARG A 171 4.53 -4.07 -15.51
CA ARG A 171 5.67 -4.77 -16.07
C ARG A 171 5.16 -5.92 -16.92
N GLU A 172 5.63 -5.98 -18.17
CA GLU A 172 5.16 -6.96 -19.16
C GLU A 172 3.62 -6.94 -19.27
N ASP A 173 2.96 -8.09 -19.09
CA ASP A 173 1.50 -8.27 -19.14
C ASP A 173 0.82 -8.08 -17.78
N VAL A 174 1.57 -7.78 -16.72
CA VAL A 174 1.03 -7.55 -15.38
C VAL A 174 0.79 -6.06 -15.15
N HIS A 175 -0.45 -5.74 -14.84
CA HIS A 175 -0.90 -4.40 -14.50
C HIS A 175 -1.39 -4.36 -13.05
N LEU A 176 -0.96 -3.34 -12.31
CA LEU A 176 -1.48 -3.00 -10.99
C LEU A 176 -2.13 -1.63 -11.07
N VAL A 177 -3.32 -1.50 -10.47
CA VAL A 177 -4.02 -0.22 -10.33
C VAL A 177 -4.35 -0.02 -8.86
N MET A 178 -4.03 1.16 -8.34
CA MET A 178 -4.43 1.59 -7.00
C MET A 178 -5.41 2.75 -7.11
N ALA A 179 -6.53 2.62 -6.40
CA ALA A 179 -7.61 3.58 -6.34
C ALA A 179 -7.98 3.85 -4.87
N CYS A 180 -8.56 5.01 -4.61
CA CYS A 180 -9.08 5.40 -3.31
C CYS A 180 -10.51 5.90 -3.48
N ASN A 181 -11.45 5.40 -2.67
CA ASN A 181 -12.86 5.78 -2.77
C ASN A 181 -13.11 7.26 -2.43
N THR A 182 -12.27 7.88 -1.60
CA THR A 182 -12.30 9.32 -1.29
C THR A 182 -11.38 10.14 -2.21
N GLY A 183 -10.74 9.49 -3.20
CA GLY A 183 -9.71 10.09 -4.03
C GLY A 183 -8.35 10.27 -3.32
N PHE A 184 -7.35 10.70 -4.07
CA PHE A 184 -6.03 11.05 -3.57
C PHE A 184 -5.84 12.57 -3.64
N CYS A 185 -5.54 13.24 -2.52
CA CYS A 185 -5.31 14.69 -2.55
C CYS A 185 -4.10 15.08 -3.42
N ARG A 186 -3.10 14.20 -3.49
CA ARG A 186 -1.89 14.31 -4.32
C ARG A 186 -1.43 12.91 -4.71
N ARG A 187 -0.74 12.83 -5.85
CA ARG A 187 -0.21 11.58 -6.41
C ARG A 187 1.18 11.83 -6.99
N SER A 188 2.08 10.88 -6.79
CA SER A 188 3.43 10.88 -7.36
C SER A 188 3.82 9.44 -7.70
N VAL A 189 4.81 9.31 -8.57
CA VAL A 189 5.52 8.06 -8.87
C VAL A 189 7.00 8.39 -8.95
N GLY A 190 7.86 7.54 -8.38
CA GLY A 190 9.27 7.86 -8.25
C GLY A 190 10.16 6.65 -8.11
N TYR A 191 11.47 6.90 -8.04
CA TYR A 191 12.51 5.89 -7.93
C TYR A 191 12.91 5.71 -6.47
N VAL A 192 12.89 4.46 -6.00
CA VAL A 192 13.18 4.08 -4.61
C VAL A 192 14.55 4.59 -4.17
N GLY A 193 14.59 5.28 -3.03
CA GLY A 193 15.78 5.86 -2.42
C GLY A 193 16.15 7.25 -2.94
N PHE A 194 15.36 7.83 -3.85
CA PHE A 194 15.65 9.14 -4.44
C PHE A 194 14.42 10.03 -4.50
N SER A 195 13.33 9.53 -5.09
CA SER A 195 12.10 10.29 -5.36
C SER A 195 10.83 9.52 -5.02
N ASP A 196 10.93 8.44 -4.24
CA ASP A 196 9.78 7.71 -3.72
C ASP A 196 9.04 8.53 -2.65
N GLY A 197 7.70 8.58 -2.77
CA GLY A 197 6.83 9.36 -1.88
C GLY A 197 5.93 10.34 -2.60
#